data_AF-A0A7Y2BCJ5-F1
#
_entry.id   AF-A0A7Y2BCJ5-F1
#
_cell.length_a   1.000
_cell.length_b   1.000
_cell.length_c   1.000
_cell.angle_alpha   90.00
_cell.angle_beta   90.00
_cell.angle_gamma   90.00
#
_symmetry.space_group_name_H-M   'P 1'
#
loop_
_entity.id
_entity.type
_entity.pdbx_description
1 polymer ?
#
loop_
_entity_poly.entity_id
_entity_poly.type
_entity_poly.pdbx_seq_one_letter_code
_entity_poly.pdbx_strand_id
1 'polypeptide(L)'
;MDQINNQVSKKIADDLDISLGEELSDSEMIKHIAHRVEQLLKGDPDLLMSYLYRLDVEEKNIKAAMETSITPAHITFANLIWDRQKQRILTKKKYKQDPIEGWEF
;
A
#
# COMPACT_ATOMS: atom_id res chain seq x y z
N MET A 1 12.03 -1.37 13.22
CA MET A 1 10.84 -1.12 12.39
C MET A 1 9.67 -0.87 13.33
N ASP A 2 8.83 0.15 13.13
CA ASP A 2 7.65 0.38 13.97
C ASP A 2 6.61 -0.74 13.74
N GLN A 3 5.85 -1.12 14.78
CA GLN A 3 4.79 -2.14 14.72
C GLN A 3 3.75 -1.81 13.63
N ILE A 4 3.49 -0.53 13.40
CA ILE A 4 2.64 -0.06 12.29
C ILE A 4 3.24 -0.44 10.95
N ASN A 5 4.53 -0.16 10.73
CA ASN A 5 5.18 -0.41 9.44
C ASN A 5 5.28 -1.91 9.15
N ASN A 6 5.51 -2.76 10.17
CA ASN A 6 5.45 -4.22 10.01
C ASN A 6 4.06 -4.68 9.57
N GLN A 7 2.99 -4.13 10.16
CA GLN A 7 1.61 -4.43 9.75
C GLN A 7 1.31 -3.98 8.31
N VAL A 8 1.81 -2.80 7.92
CA VAL A 8 1.68 -2.27 6.55
C VAL A 8 2.39 -3.18 5.56
N SER A 9 3.67 -3.51 5.80
CA SER A 9 4.48 -4.36 4.92
C SER A 9 3.83 -5.71 4.67
N LYS A 10 3.37 -6.39 5.73
CA LYS A 10 2.69 -7.69 5.61
C LYS A 10 1.44 -7.60 4.74
N LYS A 11 0.60 -6.58 4.99
CA LYS A 11 -0.65 -6.41 4.23
C LYS A 11 -0.40 -6.11 2.75
N ILE A 12 0.56 -5.25 2.45
CA ILE A 12 0.91 -4.95 1.05
C ILE A 12 1.48 -6.19 0.36
N ALA A 13 2.29 -6.98 1.06
CA ALA A 13 2.85 -8.21 0.51
C ALA A 13 1.74 -9.21 0.14
N ASP A 14 0.75 -9.40 1.02
CA ASP A 14 -0.41 -10.25 0.75
C ASP A 14 -1.25 -9.71 -0.43
N ASP A 15 -1.49 -8.40 -0.50
CA ASP A 15 -2.33 -7.78 -1.54
C ASP A 15 -1.65 -7.73 -2.93
N LEU A 16 -0.31 -7.61 -2.99
CA LEU A 16 0.47 -7.50 -4.23
C LEU A 16 1.19 -8.79 -4.65
N ASP A 17 1.00 -9.88 -3.89
CA ASP A 17 1.66 -11.17 -4.10
C ASP A 17 3.20 -11.02 -4.11
N ILE A 18 3.72 -10.41 -3.05
CA ILE A 18 5.17 -10.23 -2.83
C ILE A 18 5.65 -11.28 -1.82
N SER A 19 6.58 -12.13 -2.23
CA SER A 19 7.26 -13.04 -1.31
C SER A 19 8.31 -12.28 -0.49
N LEU A 20 8.11 -12.19 0.83
CA LEU A 20 9.06 -11.61 1.78
C LEU A 20 9.85 -12.73 2.50
N GLY A 21 11.17 -12.63 2.53
CA GLY A 21 12.04 -13.60 3.23
C GLY A 21 12.31 -13.26 4.70
N GLU A 22 12.34 -11.98 5.04
CA GLU A 22 12.61 -11.47 6.40
C GLU A 22 11.90 -10.13 6.63
N GLU A 23 11.95 -9.61 7.86
CA GLU A 23 11.44 -8.26 8.15
C GLU A 23 12.31 -7.20 7.47
N LEU A 24 11.71 -6.43 6.56
CA LEU A 24 12.38 -5.37 5.80
C LEU A 24 12.23 -4.01 6.48
N SER A 25 13.17 -3.09 6.22
CA SER A 25 12.98 -1.66 6.52
C SER A 25 11.91 -1.01 5.61
N ASP A 26 11.39 0.17 5.99
CA ASP A 26 10.44 0.94 5.15
C ASP A 26 11.00 1.13 3.73
N SER A 27 12.29 1.49 3.64
CA SER A 27 12.94 1.79 2.37
C SER A 27 13.10 0.55 1.49
N GLU A 28 13.37 -0.61 2.09
CA GLU A 28 13.46 -1.88 1.36
C GLU A 28 12.08 -2.32 0.91
N MET A 29 11.06 -2.22 1.77
CA MET A 29 9.70 -2.55 1.39
C MET A 29 9.22 -1.70 0.20
N ILE A 30 9.48 -0.38 0.21
CA ILE A 30 9.15 0.50 -0.92
C ILE A 30 9.85 0.04 -2.20
N LYS A 31 11.11 -0.42 -2.13
CA LYS A 31 11.82 -0.97 -3.31
C LYS A 31 11.16 -2.24 -3.82
N HIS A 32 10.74 -3.15 -2.94
CA HIS A 32 10.01 -4.37 -3.33
C HIS A 32 8.67 -4.04 -3.99
N ILE A 33 7.93 -3.06 -3.46
CA ILE A 33 6.70 -2.57 -4.07
C ILE A 33 7.00 -1.97 -5.45
N ALA A 34 8.01 -1.10 -5.56
CA ALA A 34 8.38 -0.47 -6.83
C ALA A 34 8.77 -1.50 -7.88
N HIS A 35 9.53 -2.53 -7.51
CA HIS A 35 9.88 -3.63 -8.40
C HIS A 35 8.65 -4.40 -8.87
N ARG A 36 7.74 -4.74 -7.95
CA ARG A 36 6.50 -5.45 -8.30
C ARG A 36 5.61 -4.61 -9.21
N VAL A 37 5.46 -3.32 -8.92
CA VAL A 37 4.71 -2.39 -9.77
C VAL A 37 5.35 -2.28 -11.16
N GLU A 38 6.68 -2.22 -11.25
CA GLU A 38 7.37 -2.18 -12.53
C GLU A 38 7.09 -3.43 -13.38
N GLN A 39 7.11 -4.62 -12.76
CA GLN A 39 6.76 -5.87 -13.42
C GLN A 39 5.33 -5.84 -13.97
N LEU A 40 4.37 -5.38 -13.16
CA LEU A 40 2.96 -5.32 -13.56
C LEU A 40 2.72 -4.24 -14.63
N LEU A 41 3.36 -3.08 -14.54
CA LEU A 41 3.29 -2.05 -15.59
C LEU A 41 3.75 -2.57 -16.96
N LYS A 42 4.74 -3.46 -16.97
CA LYS A 42 5.30 -4.02 -18.22
C LYS A 42 4.55 -5.26 -18.71
N GLY A 43 4.05 -6.09 -17.80
CA GLY A 43 3.48 -7.40 -18.12
C GLY A 43 1.96 -7.46 -18.08
N ASP A 44 1.33 -6.80 -17.09
CA ASP A 44 -0.12 -6.87 -16.84
C ASP A 44 -0.64 -5.60 -16.13
N PRO A 45 -0.83 -4.49 -16.88
CA PRO A 45 -1.32 -3.23 -16.31
C PRO A 45 -2.75 -3.34 -15.75
N ASP A 46 -3.58 -4.22 -16.28
CA ASP A 46 -4.96 -4.41 -15.82
C ASP A 46 -4.98 -5.06 -14.43
N LEU A 47 -4.09 -6.03 -14.19
CA LEU A 47 -3.88 -6.59 -12.86
C LEU A 47 -3.34 -5.54 -11.88
N LEU A 48 -2.41 -4.68 -12.32
CA LEU A 48 -1.96 -3.55 -11.49
C LEU A 48 -3.14 -2.68 -11.06
N MET A 49 -3.99 -2.26 -12.00
CA MET A 49 -5.15 -1.41 -11.68
C MET A 49 -6.10 -2.11 -10.70
N SER A 50 -6.30 -3.41 -10.86
CA SER A 50 -7.11 -4.23 -9.95
C SER A 50 -6.55 -4.24 -8.52
N TYR A 51 -5.23 -4.32 -8.36
CA TYR A 51 -4.58 -4.22 -7.05
C TYR A 51 -4.66 -2.82 -6.46
N LEU A 52 -4.42 -1.77 -7.25
CA LEU A 52 -4.50 -0.38 -6.80
C LEU A 52 -5.90 -0.07 -6.25
N TYR A 53 -6.96 -0.56 -6.90
CA TYR A 53 -8.32 -0.41 -6.40
C TYR A 53 -8.53 -1.08 -5.03
N ARG A 54 -8.08 -2.34 -4.85
CA ARG A 54 -8.17 -3.05 -3.56
C ARG A 54 -7.39 -2.36 -2.44
N LEU A 55 -6.29 -1.70 -2.81
CA LEU A 55 -5.43 -0.93 -1.92
C LEU A 55 -5.97 0.49 -1.65
N ASP A 56 -7.15 0.85 -2.15
CA ASP A 56 -7.76 2.18 -1.96
C ASP A 56 -6.90 3.31 -2.58
N VAL A 57 -6.21 2.97 -3.68
CA VAL A 57 -5.41 3.89 -4.51
C VAL A 57 -6.23 4.25 -5.75
N GLU A 58 -7.00 5.34 -5.63
CA GLU A 58 -7.89 5.82 -6.70
C GLU A 58 -7.13 6.47 -7.87
N GLU A 59 -7.69 6.39 -9.08
CA GLU A 59 -7.14 6.98 -10.31
C GLU A 59 -6.83 8.48 -10.17
N LYS A 60 -7.68 9.24 -9.46
CA LYS A 60 -7.46 10.67 -9.20
C LYS A 60 -6.16 10.94 -8.43
N ASN A 61 -5.82 10.06 -7.49
CA ASN A 61 -4.60 10.18 -6.69
C ASN A 61 -3.37 9.82 -7.52
N ILE A 62 -3.50 8.82 -8.39
CA ILE A 62 -2.46 8.43 -9.34
C ILE A 62 -2.17 9.57 -10.31
N LYS A 63 -3.21 10.17 -10.92
CA LYS A 63 -3.06 11.31 -11.85
C LYS A 63 -2.37 12.49 -11.16
N ALA A 64 -2.85 12.90 -9.99
CA ALA A 64 -2.25 14.00 -9.23
C ALA A 64 -0.78 13.72 -8.85
N ALA A 65 -0.46 12.49 -8.46
CA ALA A 65 0.90 12.09 -8.15
C ALA A 65 1.79 12.12 -9.41
N MET A 66 1.28 11.70 -10.56
CA MET A 66 2.03 11.68 -11.82
C MET A 66 2.25 13.08 -12.41
N GLU A 67 1.31 14.00 -12.26
CA GLU A 67 1.45 15.39 -12.72
C GLU A 67 2.62 16.13 -12.05
N THR A 68 2.93 15.77 -10.81
CA THR A 68 3.97 16.43 -10.00
C THR A 68 5.21 15.57 -9.78
N SER A 69 5.21 14.32 -10.26
CA SER A 69 6.31 13.39 -10.02
C SER A 69 7.53 13.73 -10.87
N ILE A 70 8.69 13.79 -10.20
CA ILE A 70 10.02 13.78 -10.83
C ILE A 70 10.66 12.38 -10.85
N THR A 71 9.93 11.39 -10.34
CA THR A 71 10.37 9.99 -10.26
C THR A 71 9.64 9.13 -11.29
N PRO A 72 10.23 8.01 -11.72
CA PRO A 72 9.56 7.02 -12.55
C PRO A 72 8.24 6.52 -11.95
N ALA A 73 7.26 6.21 -12.80
CA ALA A 73 5.89 5.83 -12.39
C ALA A 73 5.85 4.70 -11.34
N HIS A 74 6.67 3.66 -11.49
CA HIS A 74 6.73 2.54 -10.54
C HIS A 74 7.17 2.98 -9.13
N ILE A 75 8.07 3.96 -9.03
CA ILE A 75 8.50 4.55 -7.75
C ILE A 75 7.38 5.45 -7.20
N THR A 76 6.77 6.29 -8.04
CA THR A 76 5.64 7.14 -7.65
C THR A 76 4.51 6.30 -7.05
N PHE A 77 4.16 5.21 -7.72
CA PHE A 77 3.07 4.32 -7.30
C PHE A 77 3.43 3.57 -6.02
N ALA A 78 4.68 3.12 -5.87
CA ALA A 78 5.13 2.45 -4.66
C ALA A 78 4.99 3.33 -3.41
N ASN A 79 5.39 4.61 -3.52
CA ASN A 79 5.22 5.57 -2.43
C ASN A 79 3.73 5.81 -2.15
N LEU A 80 2.91 5.98 -3.19
CA LEU A 80 1.48 6.19 -3.04
C LEU A 80 0.79 5.02 -2.33
N ILE A 81 1.12 3.77 -2.71
CA ILE A 81 0.61 2.55 -2.06
C ILE A 81 1.01 2.52 -0.58
N TRP A 82 2.29 2.77 -0.29
CA TRP A 82 2.83 2.76 1.06
C TRP A 82 2.12 3.78 1.96
N ASP A 83 2.04 5.03 1.51
CA ASP A 83 1.41 6.11 2.26
C ASP A 83 -0.07 5.83 2.52
N ARG A 84 -0.77 5.31 1.50
CA ARG A 84 -2.19 5.00 1.63
C ARG A 84 -2.47 3.88 2.63
N GLN A 85 -1.62 2.84 2.68
CA GLN A 85 -1.76 1.77 3.66
C GLN A 85 -1.42 2.23 5.07
N LYS A 86 -0.39 3.10 5.24
CA LYS A 86 -0.11 3.74 6.54
C LYS A 86 -1.31 4.54 7.01
N GLN A 87 -1.87 5.39 6.14
CA GLN A 87 -3.05 6.18 6.45
C GLN A 87 -4.25 5.29 6.84
N ARG A 88 -4.47 4.18 6.13
CA ARG A 88 -5.56 3.23 6.43
C ARG A 88 -5.45 2.64 7.84
N ILE A 89 -4.25 2.20 8.24
CA ILE A 89 -4.01 1.64 9.58
C ILE A 89 -4.16 2.72 10.65
N LEU A 90 -3.63 3.92 10.42
CA LEU A 90 -3.75 5.05 11.35
C LEU A 90 -5.21 5.47 11.54
N THR A 91 -5.99 5.58 10.46
CA THR A 91 -7.43 5.86 10.51
C THR A 91 -8.17 4.78 11.28
N LYS A 92 -7.90 3.49 11.03
CA LYS A 92 -8.54 2.39 11.76
C LYS A 92 -8.23 2.42 13.26
N LYS A 93 -7.00 2.80 13.65
CA LYS A 93 -6.63 2.99 15.06
C LYS A 93 -7.34 4.19 15.68
N LYS A 94 -7.39 5.32 14.96
CA LYS A 94 -8.00 6.57 15.42
C LYS A 94 -9.50 6.46 15.66
N TYR A 95 -10.22 5.75 14.79
CA TYR A 95 -11.67 5.62 14.84
C TYR A 95 -12.12 4.24 15.35
N LYS A 96 -11.26 3.53 16.10
CA LYS A 96 -11.66 2.29 16.75
C LYS A 96 -12.74 2.63 17.78
N GLN A 97 -13.99 2.30 17.46
CA GLN A 97 -15.10 2.41 18.40
C GLN A 97 -15.00 1.27 19.40
N ASP A 98 -15.22 1.59 20.67
CA ASP A 98 -15.42 0.57 21.69
C ASP A 98 -16.71 -0.20 21.38
N PRO A 99 -16.79 -1.48 21.79
CA PRO A 99 -18.03 -2.23 21.70
C PRO A 99 -19.17 -1.43 22.33
N ILE A 100 -20.32 -1.38 21.66
CA ILE A 100 -21.49 -0.70 22.22
C ILE A 100 -21.91 -1.50 23.46
N GLU A 101 -21.90 -0.84 24.61
CA GLU A 101 -22.32 -1.42 25.88
C GLU A 101 -23.77 -1.95 25.75
N GLY A 102 -23.96 -3.25 26.00
CA GLY A 102 -25.25 -3.94 25.84
C GLY A 102 -25.50 -4.63 24.50
N TRP A 103 -24.54 -4.63 23.58
CA TRP A 103 -24.57 -5.40 22.31
C TRP A 103 -23.54 -6.55 22.29
N GLU A 104 -23.27 -7.14 23.45
CA GLU A 104 -22.48 -8.37 23.55
C GLU A 104 -23.39 -9.58 23.27
N PHE A 105 -23.25 -10.20 22.09
CA PHE A 105 -23.85 -11.50 21.77
C PHE A 105 -22.77 -12.59 21.77
#